data_AF-A0AAQ3JXL6-F1
#
_entry.id   AF-A0AAQ3JXL6-F1
#
_cell.length_a   1.000
_cell.length_b   1.000
_cell.length_c   1.000
_cell.angle_alpha   90.00
_cell.angle_beta   90.00
_cell.angle_gamma   90.00
#
_symmetry.space_group_name_H-M   'P 1'
#
loop_
_entity.id
_entity.type
_entity.pdbx_description
1 polymer ?
#
loop_
_entity_poly.entity_id
_entity_poly.type
_entity_poly.pdbx_seq_one_letter_code
_entity_poly.pdbx_strand_id
1 'polypeptide(L)'
;MAASATLRLLNLLPNANPTPSSSGAKSTPKQSAPRELSRSAAVPRPAQPLSFVPSLPSISAAAVTFSLPLFVHPEDALAAGGQFGILEGRSFALLHPVVMGGLFFYTLWAGYLGWQWRRVRTIQDEINELKKQVAAPAAPTPVAAGANSGSPPPPPPPPSPVEAKIQQLTEERKALLKGSYRDRHFNAGSILLGFGVLESVGGCLNTWFRTGKLFPGPHLFAGAGITVLWALAAALVPAMQKGNETARNLHIALNALNVLLFIWQIPTGFDIVLKVFEFTTWP
;
A
#
# COMPACT_ATOMS: atom_id res chain seq x y z
N MET A 1 44.57 2.04 18.93
CA MET A 1 44.49 3.43 18.44
C MET A 1 43.66 3.45 17.16
N ALA A 2 42.89 4.53 16.95
CA ALA A 2 41.88 4.78 15.89
C ALA A 2 40.57 3.97 16.05
N ALA A 3 39.49 4.44 16.69
CA ALA A 3 38.65 5.66 16.56
C ALA A 3 37.29 5.29 15.93
N SER A 4 36.33 4.99 16.79
CA SER A 4 34.93 4.68 16.49
C SER A 4 34.12 5.98 16.51
N ALA A 5 33.56 6.39 15.38
CA ALA A 5 32.73 7.60 15.28
C ALA A 5 31.25 7.24 15.46
N THR A 6 30.71 7.53 16.64
CA THR A 6 29.28 7.42 16.97
C THR A 6 28.59 8.74 16.67
N LEU A 7 27.72 8.78 15.66
CA LEU A 7 26.91 9.96 15.37
C LEU A 7 25.65 9.94 16.26
N ARG A 8 25.66 10.73 17.34
CA ARG A 8 24.48 11.08 18.14
C ARG A 8 23.75 12.24 17.46
N LEU A 9 22.51 12.02 17.00
CA LEU A 9 21.62 13.11 16.61
C LEU A 9 20.62 13.39 17.75
N LEU A 10 20.52 14.67 18.10
CA LEU A 10 19.78 15.21 19.23
C LEU A 10 18.26 15.03 19.12
N ASN A 11 17.66 14.70 20.26
CA ASN A 11 16.25 14.91 20.59
C ASN A 11 15.89 16.40 20.57
N LEU A 12 14.87 16.77 19.80
CA LEU A 12 14.11 18.01 20.00
C LEU A 12 12.62 17.71 19.81
N LEU A 13 11.92 17.52 20.93
CA LEU A 13 10.47 17.64 21.06
C LEU A 13 10.16 18.93 21.83
N PRO A 14 9.08 19.63 21.49
CA PRO A 14 8.31 20.37 22.49
C PRO A 14 7.00 19.66 22.80
N ASN A 15 6.88 19.35 24.09
CA ASN A 15 5.71 18.87 24.80
C ASN A 15 4.68 20.01 24.95
N ALA A 16 3.39 19.76 24.68
CA ALA A 16 2.31 20.68 25.07
C ALA A 16 0.97 19.94 25.27
N ASN A 17 0.62 19.75 26.55
CA ASN A 17 -0.74 19.74 27.09
C ASN A 17 -0.60 20.05 28.61
N PRO A 18 -1.57 20.69 29.29
CA PRO A 18 -2.98 20.31 29.27
C PRO A 18 -4.03 21.45 29.28
N THR A 19 -5.28 21.02 29.10
CA THR A 19 -6.59 21.69 29.26
C THR A 19 -6.80 22.50 30.55
N PRO A 20 -7.83 23.36 30.58
CA PRO A 20 -8.91 23.10 31.54
C PRO A 20 -10.33 23.18 30.96
N SER A 21 -11.23 22.56 31.72
CA SER A 21 -12.67 22.38 31.54
C SER A 21 -13.51 23.64 31.67
N SER A 22 -14.64 23.71 30.94
CA SER A 22 -15.91 24.21 31.50
C SER A 22 -17.12 23.67 30.74
N SER A 23 -18.02 23.07 31.49
CA SER A 23 -19.38 22.62 31.16
C SER A 23 -20.33 23.77 30.84
N GLY A 24 -21.31 23.54 29.94
CA GLY A 24 -22.42 24.49 29.74
C GLY A 24 -23.47 24.03 28.74
N ALA A 25 -24.50 23.36 29.28
CA ALA A 25 -25.86 23.04 28.82
C ALA A 25 -26.38 23.40 27.40
N LYS A 26 -27.18 22.44 26.89
CA LYS A 26 -28.08 22.45 25.74
C LYS A 26 -29.29 23.39 25.93
N SER A 27 -29.81 23.98 24.84
CA SER A 27 -31.24 23.96 24.50
C SER A 27 -31.54 24.64 23.15
N THR A 28 -32.10 23.88 22.20
CA THR A 28 -32.96 24.38 21.10
C THR A 28 -34.40 24.51 21.60
N PRO A 29 -35.24 25.37 20.98
CA PRO A 29 -36.31 24.77 20.17
C PRO A 29 -36.69 25.53 18.87
N LYS A 30 -37.50 24.83 18.08
CA LYS A 30 -37.97 25.04 16.70
C LYS A 30 -39.14 26.04 16.56
N GLN A 31 -39.17 26.64 15.36
CA GLN A 31 -40.31 26.93 14.45
C GLN A 31 -41.53 27.74 14.92
N SER A 32 -41.87 28.77 14.15
CA SER A 32 -43.09 28.77 13.30
C SER A 32 -43.26 30.10 12.52
N ALA A 33 -43.75 29.99 11.30
CA ALA A 33 -44.36 31.04 10.47
C ALA A 33 -45.77 30.52 10.07
N PRO A 34 -46.56 31.13 9.17
CA PRO A 34 -46.65 32.52 8.67
C PRO A 34 -48.12 33.05 8.67
N ARG A 35 -48.38 34.35 8.39
CA ARG A 35 -49.50 34.78 7.50
C ARG A 35 -49.54 36.29 7.20
N GLU A 36 -49.98 36.58 5.97
CA GLU A 36 -50.23 37.85 5.28
C GLU A 36 -51.33 38.75 5.89
N LEU A 37 -51.33 40.07 5.60
CA LEU A 37 -52.17 40.71 4.54
C LEU A 37 -52.16 42.26 4.65
N SER A 38 -52.34 42.92 3.48
CA SER A 38 -52.79 44.32 3.22
C SER A 38 -51.71 45.22 2.59
N ARG A 39 -51.69 45.45 1.27
CA ARG A 39 -52.63 46.11 0.34
C ARG A 39 -52.42 47.63 0.27
N SER A 40 -52.12 48.08 -0.96
CA SER A 40 -52.51 49.33 -1.65
C SER A 40 -51.28 50.11 -2.18
N ALA A 41 -50.91 49.94 -3.44
CA ALA A 41 -51.44 50.63 -4.64
C ALA A 41 -50.67 51.91 -4.97
N ALA A 42 -49.96 51.91 -6.11
CA ALA A 42 -50.04 52.91 -7.18
C ALA A 42 -48.88 52.72 -8.17
N VAL A 43 -49.22 52.58 -9.45
CA VAL A 43 -48.31 52.70 -10.60
C VAL A 43 -48.58 54.06 -11.23
N PRO A 44 -47.54 54.81 -11.62
CA PRO A 44 -47.42 55.15 -13.05
C PRO A 44 -46.00 54.97 -13.60
N ARG A 45 -45.92 54.52 -14.85
CA ARG A 45 -44.75 54.54 -15.76
C ARG A 45 -44.67 55.91 -16.48
N PRO A 46 -43.67 56.18 -17.35
CA PRO A 46 -42.24 55.88 -17.32
C PRO A 46 -41.39 57.17 -17.48
N ALA A 47 -40.15 57.17 -16.98
CA ALA A 47 -39.12 58.07 -17.50
C ALA A 47 -37.77 57.31 -17.47
N GLN A 48 -37.21 57.05 -18.64
CA GLN A 48 -35.76 56.86 -18.77
C GLN A 48 -35.10 58.22 -18.45
N PRO A 49 -33.86 58.31 -17.92
CA PRO A 49 -32.69 57.83 -18.66
C PRO A 49 -31.40 57.54 -17.84
N LEU A 50 -30.33 57.28 -18.60
CA LEU A 50 -28.91 57.45 -18.28
C LEU A 50 -28.18 56.32 -17.53
N SER A 51 -27.60 55.46 -18.36
CA SER A 51 -26.42 54.65 -18.09
C SER A 51 -25.23 55.50 -17.63
N PHE A 52 -24.74 55.25 -16.41
CA PHE A 52 -23.34 55.47 -16.07
C PHE A 52 -22.98 54.51 -14.94
N VAL A 53 -22.30 53.40 -15.27
CA VAL A 53 -21.66 52.53 -14.28
C VAL A 53 -20.16 52.60 -14.57
N PRO A 54 -19.31 53.02 -13.62
CA PRO A 54 -17.88 52.99 -13.83
C PRO A 54 -17.40 51.55 -13.85
N SER A 55 -16.58 51.24 -14.85
CA SER A 55 -15.91 49.97 -15.06
C SER A 55 -14.98 49.61 -13.90
N LEU A 56 -15.21 48.47 -13.25
CA LEU A 56 -14.18 47.75 -12.50
C LEU A 56 -13.23 47.08 -13.52
N PRO A 57 -11.90 47.09 -13.30
CA PRO A 57 -10.99 46.38 -14.20
C PRO A 57 -11.18 44.87 -14.02
N SER A 58 -11.68 44.21 -15.06
CA SER A 58 -11.56 42.76 -15.22
C SER A 58 -10.08 42.40 -15.20
N ILE A 59 -9.65 41.70 -14.15
CA ILE A 59 -8.40 40.95 -14.18
C ILE A 59 -8.58 39.90 -15.27
N SER A 60 -8.00 40.14 -16.43
CA SER A 60 -7.91 39.15 -17.50
C SER A 60 -7.18 37.94 -16.95
N ALA A 61 -7.92 36.85 -16.77
CA ALA A 61 -7.34 35.52 -16.73
C ALA A 61 -6.64 35.31 -18.08
N ALA A 62 -5.34 35.59 -18.12
CA ALA A 62 -4.45 35.06 -19.15
C ALA A 62 -4.42 33.55 -18.96
N ALA A 63 -5.43 32.87 -19.52
CA ALA A 63 -5.39 31.44 -19.72
C ALA A 63 -4.17 31.17 -20.62
N VAL A 64 -3.17 30.53 -20.02
CA VAL A 64 -1.94 30.08 -20.64
C VAL A 64 -2.29 29.27 -21.89
N THR A 65 -2.16 29.90 -23.05
CA THR A 65 -1.99 29.20 -24.32
C THR A 65 -0.69 28.44 -24.20
N PHE A 66 -0.77 27.14 -23.89
CA PHE A 66 0.34 26.21 -24.10
C PHE A 66 0.43 25.93 -25.60
N SER A 67 0.80 26.95 -26.37
CA SER A 67 1.16 26.82 -27.77
C SER A 67 2.65 26.50 -27.85
N LEU A 68 2.98 25.22 -27.97
CA LEU A 68 4.17 24.76 -28.70
C LEU A 68 4.04 23.25 -29.00
N PRO A 69 3.74 22.83 -30.25
CA PRO A 69 4.32 21.61 -30.75
C PRO A 69 5.74 21.98 -31.16
N LEU A 70 6.71 21.85 -30.25
CA LEU A 70 8.09 21.84 -30.69
C LEU A 70 8.22 20.57 -31.53
N PHE A 71 8.38 20.75 -32.84
CA PHE A 71 8.64 19.70 -33.80
C PHE A 71 9.94 18.99 -33.39
N VAL A 72 9.81 17.95 -32.57
CA VAL A 72 10.85 16.93 -32.47
C VAL A 72 10.67 16.09 -33.73
N HIS A 73 11.60 16.22 -34.67
CA HIS A 73 11.61 15.41 -35.87
C HIS A 73 11.68 13.93 -35.42
N PRO A 74 10.75 13.06 -35.85
CA PRO A 74 10.75 11.65 -35.46
C PRO A 74 12.00 10.88 -35.93
N GLU A 75 12.83 11.47 -36.80
CA GLU A 75 14.12 10.94 -37.22
C GLU A 75 15.17 10.97 -36.09
N ASP A 76 15.01 11.86 -35.09
CA ASP A 76 15.89 11.95 -33.89
C ASP A 76 15.54 10.91 -32.80
N ALA A 77 14.58 10.01 -33.10
CA ALA A 77 14.13 8.93 -32.21
C ALA A 77 14.91 7.62 -32.39
N LEU A 78 15.92 7.62 -33.25
CA LEU A 78 17.03 6.67 -33.16
C LEU A 78 18.03 7.27 -32.19
N ALA A 79 18.46 6.44 -31.23
CA ALA A 79 19.47 6.71 -30.19
C ALA A 79 20.35 7.91 -30.54
N ALA A 80 20.45 8.91 -29.65
CA ALA A 80 20.99 10.27 -29.85
C ALA A 80 22.42 10.38 -30.42
N GLY A 81 22.76 9.62 -31.45
CA GLY A 81 24.07 9.48 -32.07
C GLY A 81 25.20 9.08 -31.11
N GLY A 82 24.92 8.48 -29.96
CA GLY A 82 25.92 8.22 -28.91
C GLY A 82 26.16 9.41 -27.96
N GLN A 83 25.34 10.46 -27.98
CA GLN A 83 25.48 11.64 -27.12
C GLN A 83 25.47 11.32 -25.62
N PHE A 84 24.83 10.22 -25.21
CA PHE A 84 24.74 9.82 -23.81
C PHE A 84 25.71 8.67 -23.43
N GLY A 85 26.56 8.20 -24.35
CA GLY A 85 27.54 7.14 -24.10
C GLY A 85 26.91 5.86 -23.52
N ILE A 86 27.41 5.41 -22.36
CA ILE A 86 26.92 4.19 -21.66
C ILE A 86 25.44 4.30 -21.22
N LEU A 87 24.89 5.52 -21.17
CA LEU A 87 23.47 5.78 -20.84
C LEU A 87 22.56 5.71 -22.08
N GLU A 88 23.10 5.39 -23.25
CA GLU A 88 22.37 5.12 -24.48
C GLU A 88 22.25 3.61 -24.73
N GLY A 89 21.63 3.15 -25.84
CA GLY A 89 21.65 1.81 -26.44
C GLY A 89 21.20 0.58 -25.61
N ARG A 90 21.59 -0.62 -26.07
CA ARG A 90 21.36 -1.95 -25.46
C ARG A 90 21.75 -2.10 -23.98
N SER A 91 22.94 -1.66 -23.54
CA SER A 91 23.38 -1.80 -22.14
C SER A 91 22.39 -1.14 -21.18
N PHE A 92 21.98 0.09 -21.49
CA PHE A 92 20.98 0.81 -20.72
C PHE A 92 19.56 0.25 -20.92
N ALA A 93 19.21 -0.19 -22.14
CA ALA A 93 17.90 -0.80 -22.42
C ALA A 93 17.66 -2.13 -21.67
N LEU A 94 18.72 -2.90 -21.41
CA LEU A 94 18.63 -4.18 -20.66
C LEU A 94 18.58 -3.99 -19.13
N LEU A 95 18.77 -2.78 -18.60
CA LEU A 95 18.65 -2.53 -17.16
C LEU A 95 17.24 -2.83 -16.66
N HIS A 96 16.22 -2.33 -17.37
CA HIS A 96 14.80 -2.56 -17.04
C HIS A 96 14.45 -4.05 -16.91
N PRO A 97 14.65 -4.91 -17.94
CA PRO A 97 14.29 -6.33 -17.83
C PRO A 97 15.06 -7.09 -16.75
N VAL A 98 16.33 -6.74 -16.49
CA VAL A 98 17.11 -7.33 -15.38
C VAL A 98 16.51 -6.94 -14.03
N VAL A 99 16.23 -5.66 -13.84
CA VAL A 99 15.63 -5.15 -12.60
C VAL A 99 14.22 -5.73 -12.40
N MET A 100 13.41 -5.84 -13.46
CA MET A 100 12.09 -6.45 -13.41
C MET A 100 12.14 -7.92 -12.98
N GLY A 101 13.11 -8.70 -13.48
CA GLY A 101 13.36 -10.05 -13.01
C GLY A 101 13.69 -10.09 -11.51
N GLY A 102 14.56 -9.19 -11.05
CA GLY A 102 14.89 -9.05 -9.63
C GLY A 102 13.69 -8.66 -8.76
N LEU A 103 12.92 -7.66 -9.17
CA LEU A 103 11.72 -7.19 -8.47
C LEU A 103 10.65 -8.28 -8.39
N PHE A 104 10.50 -9.12 -9.41
CA PHE A 104 9.58 -10.25 -9.39
C PHE A 104 9.92 -11.24 -8.27
N PHE A 105 11.16 -11.74 -8.22
CA PHE A 105 11.57 -12.66 -7.16
C PHE A 105 11.54 -12.00 -5.78
N TYR A 106 11.90 -10.72 -5.69
CA TYR A 106 11.82 -9.95 -4.45
C TYR A 106 10.37 -9.79 -3.97
N THR A 107 9.41 -9.63 -4.89
CA THR A 107 7.97 -9.60 -4.59
C THR A 107 7.50 -10.93 -4.01
N LEU A 108 7.90 -12.06 -4.59
CA LEU A 108 7.59 -13.39 -4.05
C LEU A 108 8.16 -13.59 -2.64
N TRP A 109 9.41 -13.16 -2.43
CA TRP A 109 10.04 -13.20 -1.11
C TRP A 109 9.34 -12.30 -0.09
N ALA A 110 8.94 -11.08 -0.47
CA ALA A 110 8.15 -10.20 0.38
C ALA A 110 6.79 -10.83 0.74
N GLY A 111 6.15 -11.51 -0.23
CA GLY A 111 4.94 -12.30 -0.02
C GLY A 111 5.14 -13.42 0.99
N TYR A 112 6.25 -14.17 0.91
CA TYR A 112 6.63 -15.18 1.90
C TYR A 112 6.78 -14.58 3.30
N LEU A 113 7.45 -13.44 3.47
CA LEU A 113 7.58 -12.79 4.77
C LEU A 113 6.21 -12.37 5.34
N GLY A 114 5.33 -11.85 4.49
CA GLY A 114 3.96 -11.49 4.86
C GLY A 114 3.14 -12.71 5.31
N TRP A 115 3.32 -13.84 4.62
CA TRP A 115 2.71 -15.11 5.00
C TRP A 115 3.18 -15.61 6.37
N GLN A 116 4.48 -15.58 6.64
CA GLN A 116 5.04 -15.96 7.95
C GLN A 116 4.48 -15.07 9.07
N TRP A 117 4.36 -13.76 8.83
CA TRP A 117 3.74 -12.85 9.79
C TRP A 117 2.24 -13.13 10.01
N ARG A 118 1.51 -13.53 8.96
CA ARG A 118 0.13 -14.01 9.09
C ARG A 118 0.06 -15.28 9.93
N ARG A 119 0.94 -16.26 9.69
CA ARG A 119 0.99 -17.53 10.41
C ARG A 119 1.16 -17.34 11.92
N VAL A 120 2.03 -16.41 12.36
CA VAL A 120 2.21 -16.07 13.78
C VAL A 120 0.90 -15.68 14.48
N ARG A 121 0.00 -15.00 13.76
CA ARG A 121 -1.30 -14.55 14.28
C ARG A 121 -2.31 -15.70 14.26
N THR A 122 -2.45 -16.39 13.13
CA THR A 122 -3.45 -17.46 13.00
C THR A 122 -3.15 -18.65 13.91
N ILE A 123 -1.88 -18.99 14.17
CA ILE A 123 -1.53 -20.00 15.17
C ILE A 123 -2.06 -19.63 16.56
N GLN A 124 -1.99 -18.35 16.93
CA GLN A 124 -2.49 -17.93 18.24
C GLN A 124 -4.00 -18.16 18.36
N ASP A 125 -4.74 -17.92 17.27
CA ASP A 125 -6.18 -18.17 17.21
C ASP A 125 -6.47 -19.68 17.28
N GLU A 126 -5.73 -20.51 16.55
CA GLU A 126 -5.80 -21.98 16.63
C GLU A 126 -5.54 -22.50 18.06
N ILE A 127 -4.50 -22.00 18.73
CA ILE A 127 -4.18 -22.36 20.12
C ILE A 127 -5.33 -21.98 21.06
N ASN A 128 -5.89 -20.78 20.90
CA ASN A 128 -6.98 -20.31 21.75
C ASN A 128 -8.24 -21.17 21.57
N GLU A 129 -8.53 -21.59 20.34
CA GLU A 129 -9.68 -22.46 20.07
C GLU A 129 -9.49 -23.87 20.62
N LEU A 130 -8.31 -24.47 20.44
CA LEU A 130 -8.00 -25.78 21.02
C LEU A 130 -8.05 -25.76 22.55
N LYS A 131 -7.59 -24.68 23.19
CA LYS A 131 -7.70 -24.52 24.65
C LYS A 131 -9.15 -24.48 25.13
N LYS A 132 -10.08 -23.89 24.37
CA LYS A 132 -11.52 -23.92 24.71
C LYS A 132 -12.07 -25.34 24.64
N GLN A 133 -11.61 -26.16 23.68
CA GLN A 133 -12.03 -27.55 23.55
C GLN A 133 -11.58 -28.41 24.74
N VAL A 134 -10.38 -28.17 25.27
CA VAL A 134 -9.87 -28.86 26.48
C VAL A 134 -10.55 -28.35 27.75
N ALA A 135 -10.96 -27.07 27.78
CA ALA A 135 -11.66 -26.48 28.92
C ALA A 135 -13.17 -26.78 28.96
N ALA A 136 -13.74 -27.38 27.91
CA ALA A 136 -15.12 -27.83 27.91
C ALA A 136 -15.27 -29.00 28.91
N PRO A 137 -16.27 -29.00 29.83
CA PRO A 137 -16.38 -30.03 30.84
C PRO A 137 -16.53 -31.40 30.18
N ALA A 138 -15.66 -32.34 30.55
CA ALA A 138 -15.94 -33.75 30.37
C ALA A 138 -17.32 -34.03 31.00
N ALA A 139 -18.24 -34.61 30.23
CA ALA A 139 -19.53 -35.02 30.74
C ALA A 139 -19.33 -35.83 32.04
N PRO A 140 -20.11 -35.55 33.11
CA PRO A 140 -19.90 -36.20 34.40
C PRO A 140 -20.06 -37.71 34.22
N THR A 141 -18.94 -38.42 34.40
CA THR A 141 -18.95 -39.86 34.55
C THR A 141 -19.59 -40.14 35.91
N PRO A 142 -20.66 -40.96 35.99
CA PRO A 142 -21.24 -41.30 37.29
C PRO A 142 -20.23 -42.17 38.05
N VAL A 143 -19.60 -41.60 39.07
CA VAL A 143 -18.70 -42.36 39.95
C VAL A 143 -19.56 -43.15 40.92
N ALA A 144 -19.65 -44.46 40.69
CA ALA A 144 -20.14 -45.42 41.66
C ALA A 144 -19.17 -45.45 42.88
N ALA A 145 -19.74 -45.42 44.07
CA ALA A 145 -19.03 -45.46 45.34
C ALA A 145 -18.37 -46.84 45.58
N GLY A 146 -17.11 -46.86 46.04
CA GLY A 146 -16.45 -48.09 46.49
C GLY A 146 -14.96 -47.97 46.85
N ALA A 147 -14.71 -47.72 48.14
CA ALA A 147 -13.56 -48.09 49.02
C ALA A 147 -12.12 -48.38 48.52
N ASN A 148 -11.17 -47.76 49.24
CA ASN A 148 -9.81 -48.18 49.67
C ASN A 148 -8.74 -48.67 48.66
N SER A 149 -7.59 -47.98 48.63
CA SER A 149 -6.25 -48.48 49.07
C SER A 149 -5.08 -47.64 48.50
N GLY A 150 -4.05 -47.44 49.33
CA GLY A 150 -2.90 -46.56 49.07
C GLY A 150 -1.94 -47.05 48.00
N SER A 151 -2.23 -46.73 46.74
CA SER A 151 -1.30 -46.89 45.62
C SER A 151 -0.54 -45.57 45.36
N PRO A 152 0.72 -45.59 44.89
CA PRO A 152 1.41 -44.38 44.45
C PRO A 152 0.59 -43.66 43.37
N PRO A 153 0.65 -42.32 43.27
CA PRO A 153 -0.11 -41.61 42.26
C PRO A 153 0.26 -42.17 40.87
N PRO A 154 -0.72 -42.49 40.01
CA PRO A 154 -0.44 -43.01 38.68
C PRO A 154 0.41 -41.98 37.93
N PRO A 155 1.37 -42.42 37.08
CA PRO A 155 2.15 -41.50 36.27
C PRO A 155 1.20 -40.60 35.48
N PRO A 156 1.55 -39.30 35.29
CA PRO A 156 0.66 -38.37 34.62
C PRO A 156 0.26 -38.95 33.26
N PRO A 157 -1.05 -38.95 32.93
CA PRO A 157 -1.51 -39.51 31.67
C PRO A 157 -0.76 -38.82 30.52
N PRO A 158 -0.42 -39.56 29.45
CA PRO A 158 0.21 -38.95 28.28
C PRO A 158 -0.67 -37.80 27.79
N PRO A 159 -0.08 -36.66 27.36
CA PRO A 159 -0.85 -35.51 26.94
C PRO A 159 -1.84 -35.95 25.87
N SER A 160 -3.10 -35.55 26.05
CA SER A 160 -4.13 -35.81 25.06
C SER A 160 -3.67 -35.30 23.68
N PRO A 161 -4.10 -35.90 22.57
CA PRO A 161 -3.70 -35.46 21.23
C PRO A 161 -3.89 -33.95 20.99
N VAL A 162 -4.88 -33.35 21.66
CA VAL A 162 -5.16 -31.90 21.62
C VAL A 162 -4.11 -31.09 22.39
N GLU A 163 -3.69 -31.54 23.57
CA GLU A 163 -2.61 -30.90 24.34
C GLU A 163 -1.27 -30.99 23.62
N ALA A 164 -0.95 -32.13 23.01
CA ALA A 164 0.24 -32.29 22.16
C ALA A 164 0.20 -31.30 20.97
N LYS A 165 -0.97 -31.09 20.36
CA LYS A 165 -1.12 -30.11 19.28
C LYS A 165 -0.94 -28.67 19.76
N ILE A 166 -1.47 -28.33 20.93
CA ILE A 166 -1.28 -27.00 21.56
C ILE A 166 0.21 -26.75 21.82
N GLN A 167 0.95 -27.75 22.33
CA GLN A 167 2.39 -27.65 22.56
C GLN A 167 3.14 -27.42 21.24
N GLN A 168 2.87 -28.24 20.22
CA GLN A 168 3.49 -28.12 18.89
C GLN A 168 3.28 -26.72 18.29
N LEU A 169 2.03 -26.23 18.28
CA LEU A 169 1.69 -24.91 17.74
C LEU A 169 2.34 -23.78 18.56
N THR A 170 2.44 -23.96 19.88
CA THR A 170 3.11 -22.99 20.76
C THR A 170 4.60 -22.89 20.42
N GLU A 171 5.26 -24.02 20.17
CA GLU A 171 6.66 -24.06 19.75
C GLU A 171 6.86 -23.48 18.35
N GLU A 172 6.00 -23.82 17.39
CA GLU A 172 6.00 -23.25 16.04
C GLU A 172 5.90 -21.72 16.11
N ARG A 173 4.93 -21.19 16.88
CA ARG A 173 4.78 -19.74 17.05
C ARG A 173 6.00 -19.10 17.69
N LYS A 174 6.58 -19.72 18.71
CA LYS A 174 7.83 -19.24 19.35
C LYS A 174 8.97 -19.19 18.34
N ALA A 175 9.10 -20.19 17.48
CA ALA A 175 10.12 -20.21 16.43
C ALA A 175 9.89 -19.08 15.41
N LEU A 176 8.64 -18.89 14.96
CA LEU A 176 8.30 -17.84 14.00
C LEU A 176 8.51 -16.41 14.55
N LEU A 177 8.23 -16.19 15.84
CA LEU A 177 8.46 -14.89 16.49
C LEU A 177 9.94 -14.46 16.44
N LYS A 178 10.88 -15.41 16.48
CA LYS A 178 12.32 -15.11 16.36
C LYS A 178 12.71 -14.59 14.97
N GLY A 179 11.91 -14.88 13.94
CA GLY A 179 12.20 -14.49 12.56
C GLY A 179 11.95 -13.01 12.23
N SER A 180 11.35 -12.24 13.15
CA SER A 180 11.03 -10.81 12.99
C SER A 180 10.27 -10.47 11.69
N TYR A 181 9.40 -11.38 11.26
CA TYR A 181 8.75 -11.33 9.93
C TYR A 181 7.90 -10.07 9.70
N ARG A 182 7.34 -9.47 10.74
CA ARG A 182 6.61 -8.20 10.66
C ARG A 182 7.51 -7.08 10.11
N ASP A 183 8.65 -6.85 10.75
CA ASP A 183 9.57 -5.77 10.39
C ASP A 183 10.28 -6.07 9.07
N ARG A 184 10.64 -7.35 8.83
CA ARG A 184 11.23 -7.76 7.56
C ARG A 184 10.25 -7.55 6.39
N HIS A 185 8.98 -7.94 6.55
CA HIS A 185 7.97 -7.73 5.52
C HIS A 185 7.72 -6.24 5.27
N PHE A 186 7.66 -5.43 6.33
CA PHE A 186 7.51 -3.99 6.20
C PHE A 186 8.69 -3.38 5.43
N ASN A 187 9.94 -3.67 5.84
CA ASN A 187 11.14 -3.17 5.17
C ASN A 187 11.22 -3.64 3.71
N ALA A 188 10.93 -4.92 3.45
CA ALA A 188 10.87 -5.46 2.10
C ALA A 188 9.83 -4.74 1.25
N GLY A 189 8.62 -4.54 1.78
CA GLY A 189 7.55 -3.81 1.11
C GLY A 189 7.94 -2.36 0.82
N SER A 190 8.61 -1.66 1.75
CA SER A 190 9.10 -0.29 1.54
C SER A 190 10.17 -0.21 0.46
N ILE A 191 11.12 -1.15 0.43
CA ILE A 191 12.15 -1.23 -0.63
C ILE A 191 11.48 -1.50 -1.98
N LEU A 192 10.58 -2.48 -2.04
CA LEU A 192 9.86 -2.84 -3.26
C LEU A 192 9.04 -1.65 -3.79
N LEU A 193 8.33 -0.94 -2.91
CA LEU A 193 7.56 0.25 -3.29
C LEU A 193 8.47 1.35 -3.83
N GLY A 194 9.55 1.69 -3.12
CA GLY A 194 10.45 2.77 -3.53
C GLY A 194 11.15 2.47 -4.86
N PHE A 195 11.82 1.32 -4.94
CA PHE A 195 12.52 0.92 -6.17
C PHE A 195 11.56 0.63 -7.31
N GLY A 196 10.44 -0.05 -7.05
CA GLY A 196 9.46 -0.39 -8.08
C GLY A 196 8.81 0.84 -8.71
N VAL A 197 8.51 1.88 -7.92
CA VAL A 197 7.98 3.15 -8.47
C VAL A 197 9.04 3.88 -9.28
N LEU A 198 10.28 3.98 -8.77
CA LEU A 198 11.39 4.60 -9.52
C LEU A 198 11.62 3.90 -10.86
N GLU A 199 11.52 2.58 -10.87
CA GLU A 199 11.71 1.75 -12.04
C GLU A 199 10.58 1.91 -13.06
N SER A 200 9.32 1.90 -12.61
CA SER A 200 8.17 2.09 -13.50
C SER A 200 8.20 3.47 -14.17
N VAL A 201 8.48 4.53 -13.40
CA VAL A 201 8.62 5.89 -13.94
C VAL A 201 9.88 6.00 -14.80
N GLY A 202 11.01 5.48 -14.32
CA GLY A 202 12.30 5.51 -15.00
C GLY A 202 12.30 4.76 -16.33
N GLY A 203 11.63 3.62 -16.43
CA GLY A 203 11.48 2.86 -17.67
C GLY A 203 10.68 3.61 -18.73
N CYS A 204 9.63 4.33 -18.32
CA CYS A 204 8.88 5.21 -19.20
C CYS A 204 9.74 6.39 -19.68
N LEU A 205 10.43 7.07 -18.76
CA LEU A 205 11.31 8.20 -19.09
C LEU A 205 12.45 7.76 -20.01
N ASN A 206 13.10 6.63 -19.72
CA ASN A 206 14.14 6.05 -20.56
C ASN A 206 13.63 5.81 -21.99
N THR A 207 12.46 5.19 -22.13
CA THR A 207 11.86 4.97 -23.46
C THR A 207 11.61 6.29 -24.16
N TRP A 208 11.00 7.26 -23.48
CA TRP A 208 10.72 8.57 -24.06
C TRP A 208 12.01 9.32 -24.47
N PHE A 209 13.07 9.28 -23.66
CA PHE A 209 14.36 9.88 -24.02
C PHE A 209 15.01 9.23 -25.23
N ARG A 210 14.86 7.91 -25.42
CA ARG A 210 15.45 7.22 -26.58
C ARG A 210 14.65 7.41 -27.85
N THR A 211 13.32 7.51 -27.77
CA THR A 211 12.44 7.40 -28.95
C THR A 211 11.49 8.59 -29.15
N GLY A 212 11.56 9.62 -28.31
CA GLY A 212 10.69 10.80 -28.36
C GLY A 212 9.21 10.54 -28.05
N LYS A 213 8.83 9.28 -27.77
CA LYS A 213 7.45 8.83 -27.52
C LYS A 213 7.43 7.58 -26.64
N LEU A 214 6.29 7.33 -26.00
CA LEU A 214 6.01 6.04 -25.37
C LEU A 214 5.34 5.10 -26.37
N PHE A 215 5.43 3.80 -26.12
CA PHE A 215 4.76 2.76 -26.88
C PHE A 215 3.68 2.13 -26.00
N PRO A 216 2.43 2.61 -26.04
CA PRO A 216 1.34 2.03 -25.27
C PRO A 216 1.12 0.59 -25.69
N GLY A 217 1.10 -0.32 -24.72
CA GLY A 217 0.97 -1.75 -24.96
C GLY A 217 0.76 -2.52 -23.66
N PRO A 218 0.48 -3.83 -23.75
CA PRO A 218 0.13 -4.65 -22.58
C PRO A 218 1.15 -4.56 -21.43
N HIS A 219 2.45 -4.59 -21.74
CA HIS A 219 3.51 -4.51 -20.75
C HIS A 219 3.50 -3.16 -19.99
N LEU A 220 3.41 -2.04 -20.71
CA LEU A 220 3.37 -0.71 -20.13
C LEU A 220 2.13 -0.52 -19.24
N PHE A 221 0.96 -0.97 -19.71
CA PHE A 221 -0.27 -0.87 -18.93
C PHE A 221 -0.28 -1.79 -17.70
N ALA A 222 0.27 -3.00 -17.82
CA ALA A 222 0.46 -3.90 -16.68
C ALA A 222 1.39 -3.30 -15.63
N GLY A 223 2.55 -2.77 -16.05
CA GLY A 223 3.50 -2.09 -15.16
C GLY A 223 2.89 -0.88 -14.44
N ALA A 224 2.10 -0.07 -15.15
CA ALA A 224 1.35 1.04 -14.54
C ALA A 224 0.33 0.52 -13.50
N GLY A 225 -0.42 -0.54 -13.83
CA GLY A 225 -1.37 -1.17 -12.92
C GLY A 225 -0.70 -1.74 -11.67
N ILE A 226 0.43 -2.43 -11.82
CA ILE A 226 1.26 -2.95 -10.71
C ILE A 226 1.69 -1.82 -9.78
N THR A 227 2.13 -0.69 -10.34
CA THR A 227 2.54 0.49 -9.56
C THR A 227 1.38 1.04 -8.72
N VAL A 228 0.18 1.13 -9.30
CA VAL A 228 -1.03 1.54 -8.58
C VAL A 228 -1.37 0.52 -7.48
N LEU A 229 -1.29 -0.79 -7.76
CA LEU A 229 -1.56 -1.83 -6.77
C LEU A 229 -0.59 -1.77 -5.59
N TRP A 230 0.70 -1.52 -5.83
CA TRP A 230 1.67 -1.31 -4.75
C TRP A 230 1.30 -0.11 -3.88
N ALA A 231 0.98 1.03 -4.49
CA ALA A 231 0.58 2.23 -3.76
C ALA A 231 -0.68 2.00 -2.91
N LEU A 232 -1.71 1.39 -3.49
CA LEU A 232 -2.95 1.06 -2.79
C LEU A 232 -2.71 0.06 -1.65
N ALA A 233 -1.90 -0.98 -1.88
CA ALA A 233 -1.56 -1.94 -0.84
C ALA A 233 -0.80 -1.28 0.32
N ALA A 234 0.16 -0.40 0.03
CA ALA A 234 0.92 0.33 1.03
C ALA A 234 0.04 1.30 1.84
N ALA A 235 -0.94 1.95 1.19
CA ALA A 235 -1.87 2.86 1.85
C ALA A 235 -2.76 2.19 2.93
N LEU A 236 -2.92 0.87 2.88
CA LEU A 236 -3.70 0.11 3.87
C LEU A 236 -2.94 -0.13 5.19
N VAL A 237 -1.61 0.06 5.20
CA VAL A 237 -0.74 -0.27 6.35
C VAL A 237 -1.18 0.39 7.66
N PRO A 238 -1.53 1.70 7.73
CA PRO A 238 -1.99 2.31 8.98
C PRO A 238 -3.24 1.65 9.57
N ALA A 239 -4.18 1.22 8.74
CA ALA A 239 -5.38 0.52 9.18
C ALA A 239 -5.06 -0.92 9.64
N MET A 240 -4.18 -1.62 8.93
CA MET A 240 -3.74 -2.98 9.31
C MET A 240 -3.00 -3.00 10.65
N GLN A 241 -2.16 -1.98 10.91
CA GLN A 241 -1.43 -1.81 12.16
C GLN A 241 -2.40 -1.61 13.35
N LYS A 242 -3.55 -0.99 13.10
CA LYS A 242 -4.66 -0.84 14.08
C LYS A 242 -5.55 -2.09 14.22
N GLY A 243 -5.19 -3.20 13.58
CA GLY A 243 -5.95 -4.46 13.71
C GLY A 243 -7.12 -4.63 12.74
N ASN A 244 -7.27 -3.78 11.72
CA ASN A 244 -8.36 -3.91 10.75
C ASN A 244 -8.16 -5.12 9.83
N GLU A 245 -8.99 -6.16 9.97
CA GLU A 245 -8.93 -7.38 9.15
C GLU A 245 -9.37 -7.17 7.70
N THR A 246 -10.32 -6.29 7.42
CA THR A 246 -10.70 -5.93 6.04
C THR A 246 -9.52 -5.32 5.29
N ALA A 247 -8.78 -4.41 5.93
CA ALA A 247 -7.57 -3.82 5.35
C ALA A 247 -6.48 -4.88 5.11
N ARG A 248 -6.32 -5.85 6.01
CA ARG A 248 -5.38 -6.96 5.86
C ARG A 248 -5.73 -7.86 4.68
N ASN A 249 -7.00 -8.24 4.56
CA ASN A 249 -7.46 -9.09 3.46
C ASN A 249 -7.40 -8.36 2.12
N LEU A 250 -7.74 -7.07 2.09
CA LEU A 250 -7.62 -6.25 0.88
C LEU A 250 -6.15 -6.08 0.47
N HIS A 251 -5.24 -5.83 1.41
CA HIS A 251 -3.80 -5.78 1.13
C HIS A 251 -3.30 -7.09 0.51
N ILE A 252 -3.73 -8.25 1.04
CA ILE A 252 -3.37 -9.56 0.48
C ILE A 252 -3.95 -9.73 -0.93
N ALA A 253 -5.22 -9.37 -1.14
CA ALA A 253 -5.87 -9.49 -2.45
C ALA A 253 -5.19 -8.62 -3.52
N LEU A 254 -4.88 -7.36 -3.18
CA LEU A 254 -4.17 -6.44 -4.07
C LEU A 254 -2.79 -6.98 -4.46
N ASN A 255 -2.04 -7.54 -3.49
CA ASN A 255 -0.72 -8.11 -3.78
C ASN A 255 -0.78 -9.45 -4.51
N ALA A 256 -1.81 -10.26 -4.29
CA ALA A 256 -2.05 -11.47 -5.07
C ALA A 256 -2.32 -11.11 -6.54
N LEU A 257 -3.17 -10.11 -6.79
CA LEU A 257 -3.40 -9.57 -8.13
C LEU A 257 -2.12 -8.98 -8.73
N ASN A 258 -1.32 -8.28 -7.93
CA ASN A 258 -0.03 -7.73 -8.36
C ASN A 258 0.91 -8.84 -8.86
N VAL A 259 1.07 -9.94 -8.11
CA VAL A 259 1.88 -11.10 -8.52
C VAL A 259 1.34 -11.73 -9.80
N LEU A 260 0.02 -11.88 -9.92
CA LEU A 260 -0.60 -12.42 -11.13
C LEU A 260 -0.33 -11.54 -12.35
N LEU A 261 -0.44 -10.21 -12.22
CA LEU A 261 -0.11 -9.27 -13.29
C LEU A 261 1.38 -9.32 -13.63
N PHE A 262 2.26 -9.45 -12.64
CA PHE A 262 3.70 -9.65 -12.87
C PHE A 262 3.96 -10.87 -13.73
N ILE A 263 3.35 -12.02 -13.40
CA ILE A 263 3.48 -13.26 -14.17
C ILE A 263 2.93 -13.06 -15.58
N TRP A 264 1.73 -12.46 -15.68
CA TRP A 264 1.04 -12.28 -16.96
C TRP A 264 1.83 -11.41 -17.94
N GLN A 265 2.53 -10.38 -17.48
CA GLN A 265 3.27 -9.48 -18.37
C GLN A 265 4.62 -10.04 -18.85
N ILE A 266 5.12 -11.14 -18.27
CA ILE A 266 6.44 -11.71 -18.62
C ILE A 266 6.59 -11.97 -20.14
N PRO A 267 5.64 -12.63 -20.84
CA PRO A 267 5.76 -12.87 -22.28
C PRO A 267 5.89 -11.56 -23.06
N THR A 268 5.08 -10.55 -22.71
CA THR A 268 5.10 -9.25 -23.39
C THR A 268 6.38 -8.46 -23.13
N GLY A 269 7.00 -8.63 -21.95
CA GLY A 269 8.31 -8.08 -21.65
C GLY A 269 9.42 -8.79 -22.44
N PHE A 270 9.31 -10.11 -22.61
CA PHE A 270 10.27 -10.88 -23.41
C PHE A 270 10.24 -10.46 -24.89
N ASP A 271 9.05 -10.23 -25.46
CA ASP A 271 8.92 -9.70 -26.83
C ASP A 271 9.60 -8.34 -26.99
N ILE A 272 9.55 -7.48 -25.95
CA ILE A 272 10.25 -6.19 -25.95
C ILE A 272 11.76 -6.40 -25.90
N VAL A 273 12.25 -7.34 -25.09
CA VAL A 273 13.68 -7.69 -25.03
C VAL A 273 14.18 -8.13 -26.42
N LEU A 274 13.43 -8.97 -27.13
CA LEU A 274 13.79 -9.39 -28.49
C LEU A 274 13.88 -8.19 -29.45
N LYS A 275 12.94 -7.25 -29.38
CA LYS A 275 13.00 -6.00 -30.15
C LYS A 275 14.18 -5.12 -29.76
N VAL A 276 14.57 -5.10 -28.47
CA VAL A 276 15.80 -4.41 -28.04
C VAL A 276 17.01 -5.03 -28.70
N PHE A 277 17.11 -6.37 -28.76
CA PHE A 277 18.20 -7.04 -29.47
C PHE A 277 18.20 -6.76 -30.99
N GLU A 278 17.02 -6.59 -31.60
CA GLU A 278 16.85 -6.27 -33.01
C GLU A 278 17.25 -4.83 -33.35
N PHE A 279 16.78 -3.84 -32.58
CA PHE A 279 16.86 -2.41 -32.95
C PHE A 279 17.93 -1.61 -32.20
N THR A 280 18.52 -2.17 -31.15
CA THR A 280 19.61 -1.49 -30.43
C THR A 280 20.92 -2.21 -30.69
N THR A 281 21.96 -1.44 -30.96
CA THR A 281 23.33 -1.91 -30.83
C THR A 281 23.79 -1.74 -29.39
N TRP A 282 24.88 -2.43 -29.07
CA TRP A 282 25.58 -2.11 -27.84
C TRP A 282 25.99 -0.62 -27.84
N PRO A 283 25.65 0.10 -26.77
CA PRO A 283 26.31 1.29 -26.29
C PRO A 283 27.45 0.85 -25.35
#